data_AF-A0A7S0J4B1-F1
#
_entry.id   AF-A0A7S0J4B1-F1
#
_cell.length_a   1.000
_cell.length_b   1.000
_cell.length_c   1.000
_cell.angle_alpha   90.00
_cell.angle_beta   90.00
_cell.angle_gamma   90.00
#
_symmetry.space_group_name_H-M   'P 1'
#
loop_
_entity.id
_entity.type
_entity.pdbx_description
1 polymer ?
#
loop_
_entity_poly.entity_id
_entity_poly.type
_entity_poly.pdbx_seq_one_letter_code
_entity_poly.pdbx_strand_id
1 'polypeptide(L)'
;VRFFERKKAEKALTAQQKLLNGASGTDREALQQAVTDAEHDLLYIKHFPRHKKYLALYPSENGSDPYVVKRRARIRAAIIQRSAAGTLVSGGDALEDEDADEEGQSDNLDDDFFAVEENAEDAVVGQAVAPAAQVQVEQPIKQKRPPDGSAGVGAAKKRKKRPAS
;
A
#
# COMPACT_ATOMS: atom_id res chain seq x y z
N VAL A 1 -11.76 2.13 7.98
CA VAL A 1 -10.74 2.76 7.11
C VAL A 1 -11.25 4.01 6.39
N ARG A 2 -12.26 3.91 5.49
CA ARG A 2 -12.78 5.06 4.70
C ARG A 2 -13.05 6.34 5.50
N PHE A 3 -13.69 6.23 6.67
CA PHE A 3 -13.99 7.39 7.52
C PHE A 3 -12.74 8.15 7.99
N PHE A 4 -11.71 7.42 8.44
CA PHE A 4 -10.46 8.03 8.90
C PHE A 4 -9.69 8.66 7.74
N GLU A 5 -9.64 7.99 6.58
CA GLU A 5 -9.02 8.57 5.39
C GLU A 5 -9.76 9.80 4.90
N ARG A 6 -11.11 9.80 4.96
CA ARG A 6 -11.91 10.99 4.65
C ARG A 6 -11.53 12.16 5.54
N LYS A 7 -11.51 11.94 6.86
CA LYS A 7 -11.13 12.95 7.85
C LYS A 7 -9.68 13.42 7.64
N LYS A 8 -8.79 12.52 7.24
CA LYS A 8 -7.39 12.84 6.93
C LYS A 8 -7.29 13.73 5.68
N ALA A 9 -7.98 13.39 4.60
CA ALA A 9 -8.05 14.18 3.38
C ALA A 9 -8.70 15.56 3.62
N GLU A 10 -9.81 15.63 4.35
CA GLU A 10 -10.46 16.88 4.73
C GLU A 10 -9.54 17.79 5.56
N LYS A 11 -8.80 17.21 6.52
CA LYS A 11 -7.82 17.96 7.32
C LYS A 11 -6.65 18.45 6.46
N ALA A 12 -6.16 17.63 5.52
CA ALA A 12 -5.09 18.01 4.60
C ALA A 12 -5.53 19.16 3.69
N LEU A 13 -6.70 19.05 3.08
CA LEU A 13 -7.29 20.07 2.21
C LEU A 13 -7.47 21.39 2.95
N THR A 14 -8.07 21.37 4.14
CA THR A 14 -8.25 22.60 4.95
C THR A 14 -6.92 23.22 5.41
N ALA A 15 -5.90 22.40 5.69
CA ALA A 15 -4.57 22.90 6.04
C ALA A 15 -3.87 23.54 4.82
N GLN A 16 -3.91 22.90 3.66
CA GLN A 16 -3.31 23.40 2.42
C GLN A 16 -3.99 24.68 1.92
N GLN A 17 -5.32 24.75 1.99
CA GLN A 17 -6.07 25.97 1.63
C GLN A 17 -5.68 27.16 2.53
N LYS A 18 -5.48 26.92 3.83
CA LYS A 18 -4.99 27.97 4.74
C LYS A 18 -3.59 28.44 4.38
N LEU A 19 -2.70 27.52 4.01
CA LEU A 19 -1.35 27.86 3.57
C LEU A 19 -1.37 28.65 2.24
N LEU A 20 -2.22 28.24 1.29
CA LEU A 20 -2.38 28.89 0.00
C LEU A 20 -2.83 30.35 0.14
N ASN A 21 -3.71 30.65 1.09
CA ASN A 21 -4.16 32.02 1.37
C ASN A 21 -3.03 32.94 1.87
N GLY A 22 -2.01 32.39 2.52
CA GLY A 22 -0.84 33.12 3.00
C GLY A 22 0.38 33.08 2.06
N ALA A 23 0.31 32.31 0.97
CA ALA A 23 1.44 32.06 0.09
C ALA A 23 1.48 32.99 -1.13
N SER A 24 2.69 33.37 -1.53
CA SER A 24 2.98 34.21 -2.70
C SER A 24 4.19 33.63 -3.47
N GLY A 25 4.21 33.82 -4.79
CA GLY A 25 5.30 33.33 -5.65
C GLY A 25 5.21 31.84 -6.00
N THR A 26 6.35 31.20 -6.24
CA THR A 26 6.48 29.80 -6.68
C THR A 26 5.86 28.78 -5.70
N ASP A 27 5.84 29.11 -4.41
CA ASP A 27 5.24 28.25 -3.38
C ASP A 27 3.71 28.15 -3.53
N ARG A 28 3.09 29.15 -4.17
CA ARG A 28 1.65 29.18 -4.41
C ARG A 28 1.23 28.14 -5.44
N GLU A 29 2.01 27.93 -6.50
CA GLU A 29 1.71 26.93 -7.54
C GLU A 29 1.80 25.51 -6.97
N ALA A 30 2.86 25.23 -6.19
CA ALA A 30 3.01 23.95 -5.51
C ALA A 30 1.86 23.69 -4.52
N LEU A 31 1.42 24.72 -3.79
CA LEU A 31 0.27 24.61 -2.89
C LEU A 31 -1.06 24.43 -3.64
N GLN A 32 -1.25 25.09 -4.79
CA GLN A 32 -2.42 24.88 -5.65
C GLN A 32 -2.50 23.44 -6.12
N GLN A 33 -1.39 22.89 -6.59
CA GLN A 33 -1.33 21.50 -7.01
C GLN A 33 -1.62 20.55 -5.84
N ALA A 34 -1.06 20.83 -4.66
CA ALA A 34 -1.31 20.05 -3.46
C ALA A 34 -2.79 20.08 -3.02
N VAL A 35 -3.47 21.24 -3.17
CA VAL A 35 -4.92 21.37 -2.92
C VAL A 35 -5.71 20.53 -3.93
N THR A 36 -5.38 20.60 -5.21
CA THR A 36 -6.06 19.77 -6.23
C THR A 36 -5.89 18.28 -5.97
N ASP A 37 -4.71 17.84 -5.52
CA ASP A 37 -4.47 16.44 -5.16
C ASP A 37 -5.31 16.00 -3.95
N ALA A 38 -5.45 16.86 -2.93
CA ALA A 38 -6.29 16.56 -1.78
C ALA A 38 -7.80 16.54 -2.13
N GLU A 39 -8.25 17.36 -3.08
CA GLU A 39 -9.60 17.31 -3.64
C GLU A 39 -9.84 15.99 -4.38
N HIS A 40 -8.91 15.57 -5.23
CA HIS A 40 -8.97 14.27 -5.91
C HIS A 40 -9.01 13.08 -4.92
N ASP A 41 -8.24 13.14 -3.84
CA ASP A 41 -8.28 12.13 -2.78
C ASP A 41 -9.65 12.06 -2.09
N LEU A 42 -10.24 13.23 -1.81
CA LEU A 42 -11.57 13.31 -1.21
C LEU A 42 -12.66 12.75 -2.16
N LEU A 43 -12.56 13.06 -3.46
CA LEU A 43 -13.45 12.51 -4.48
C LEU A 43 -13.33 10.99 -4.57
N TYR A 44 -12.11 10.47 -4.60
CA TYR A 44 -11.86 9.02 -4.58
C TYR A 44 -12.54 8.35 -3.38
N ILE A 45 -12.38 8.88 -2.17
CA ILE A 45 -12.98 8.29 -0.96
C ILE A 45 -14.51 8.32 -1.00
N LYS A 46 -15.10 9.42 -1.51
CA LYS A 46 -16.55 9.62 -1.57
C LYS A 46 -17.21 8.76 -2.66
N HIS A 47 -16.61 8.70 -3.83
CA HIS A 47 -17.17 8.06 -5.03
C HIS A 47 -16.57 6.70 -5.34
N PHE A 48 -15.75 6.13 -4.44
CA PHE A 48 -15.26 4.77 -4.60
C PHE A 48 -16.43 3.77 -4.78
N PRO A 49 -16.36 2.86 -5.77
CA PRO A 49 -17.41 1.88 -6.05
C PRO A 49 -17.80 1.07 -4.82
N ARG A 50 -19.09 1.03 -4.50
CA ARG A 50 -19.58 0.36 -3.27
C ARG A 50 -19.51 -1.16 -3.33
N HIS A 51 -19.53 -1.73 -4.53
CA HIS A 51 -19.47 -3.17 -4.76
C HIS A 51 -18.04 -3.74 -4.71
N LYS A 52 -17.00 -2.89 -4.74
CA LYS A 52 -15.59 -3.31 -4.66
C LYS A 52 -15.04 -3.10 -3.24
N LYS A 53 -14.07 -3.93 -2.85
CA LYS A 53 -13.30 -3.69 -1.61
C LYS A 53 -12.51 -2.39 -1.73
N TYR A 54 -12.66 -1.52 -0.74
CA TYR A 54 -11.99 -0.23 -0.73
C TYR A 54 -10.46 -0.38 -0.67
N LEU A 55 -9.75 0.25 -1.62
CA LEU A 55 -8.29 0.32 -1.65
C LEU A 55 -7.83 1.60 -0.94
N ALA A 56 -7.18 1.45 0.22
CA ALA A 56 -6.74 2.53 1.08
C ALA A 56 -5.74 3.48 0.38
N LEU A 57 -5.92 4.79 0.53
CA LEU A 57 -4.98 5.81 0.04
C LEU A 57 -3.76 5.93 0.94
N TYR A 58 -3.94 5.81 2.26
CA TYR A 58 -2.90 6.04 3.26
C TYR A 58 -2.69 4.79 4.13
N PRO A 59 -2.13 3.71 3.55
CA PRO A 59 -1.81 2.51 4.33
C PRO A 59 -0.79 2.83 5.42
N SER A 60 -0.98 2.23 6.60
CA SER A 60 -0.09 2.39 7.76
C SER A 60 1.18 1.54 7.67
N GLU A 61 1.14 0.47 6.89
CA GLU A 61 2.28 -0.41 6.65
C GLU A 61 2.92 -0.08 5.30
N ASN A 62 4.26 -0.07 5.25
CA ASN A 62 5.07 0.36 4.11
C ASN A 62 4.99 -0.57 2.88
N GLY A 63 4.02 -1.48 2.83
CA GLY A 63 3.82 -2.44 1.73
C GLY A 63 2.52 -2.16 0.99
N SER A 64 2.55 -1.24 0.02
CA SER A 64 1.53 -1.26 -1.04
C SER A 64 2.02 -2.16 -2.15
N ASP A 65 1.32 -3.25 -2.39
CA ASP A 65 1.51 -4.08 -3.58
C ASP A 65 1.40 -3.20 -4.85
N PRO A 66 2.37 -3.24 -5.78
CA PRO A 66 2.30 -2.50 -7.03
C PRO A 66 0.99 -2.73 -7.81
N TYR A 67 0.39 -3.92 -7.73
CA TYR A 67 -0.91 -4.19 -8.35
C TYR A 67 -2.03 -3.31 -7.78
N VAL A 68 -2.09 -3.21 -6.45
CA VAL A 68 -3.06 -2.37 -5.73
C VAL A 68 -2.86 -0.89 -6.03
N VAL A 69 -1.61 -0.44 -6.17
CA VAL A 69 -1.30 0.95 -6.57
C VAL A 69 -1.83 1.24 -7.97
N LYS A 70 -1.60 0.33 -8.93
CA LYS A 70 -2.08 0.48 -10.31
C LYS A 70 -3.61 0.50 -10.40
N ARG A 71 -4.29 -0.43 -9.71
CA ARG A 71 -5.76 -0.47 -9.67
C ARG A 71 -6.36 0.79 -9.04
N ARG A 72 -5.77 1.26 -7.93
CA ARG A 72 -6.15 2.53 -7.29
C ARG A 72 -5.96 3.74 -8.21
N ALA A 73 -4.85 3.81 -8.94
CA ALA A 73 -4.60 4.89 -9.90
C ALA A 73 -5.63 4.91 -11.04
N ARG A 74 -6.02 3.74 -11.57
CA ARG A 74 -7.08 3.60 -12.58
C ARG A 74 -8.42 4.15 -12.08
N ILE A 75 -8.87 3.68 -10.91
CA ILE A 75 -10.13 4.13 -10.28
C ILE A 75 -10.09 5.64 -10.02
N ARG A 76 -8.97 6.16 -9.50
CA ARG A 76 -8.80 7.59 -9.23
C ARG A 76 -8.93 8.41 -10.52
N ALA A 77 -8.28 7.98 -11.61
CA ALA A 77 -8.38 8.65 -12.90
C ALA A 77 -9.81 8.65 -13.46
N ALA A 78 -10.51 7.52 -13.39
CA ALA A 78 -11.90 7.42 -13.86
C ALA A 78 -12.85 8.34 -13.07
N ILE A 79 -12.69 8.42 -11.74
CA ILE A 79 -13.46 9.35 -10.90
C ILE A 79 -13.17 10.81 -11.26
N ILE A 80 -11.90 11.17 -11.48
CA ILE A 80 -11.51 12.53 -11.88
C ILE A 80 -12.13 12.90 -13.22
N GLN A 81 -12.08 12.00 -14.21
CA GLN A 81 -12.69 12.22 -15.53
C GLN A 81 -14.20 12.43 -15.42
N ARG A 82 -14.91 11.59 -14.66
CA ARG A 82 -16.36 11.76 -14.40
C ARG A 82 -16.66 13.05 -13.64
N SER A 83 -15.78 13.46 -12.72
CA SER A 83 -15.89 14.74 -12.02
C SER A 83 -15.82 15.91 -12.96
N ALA A 84 -14.86 15.90 -13.89
CA ALA A 84 -14.70 16.94 -14.89
C ALA A 84 -15.88 16.98 -15.88
N ALA A 85 -16.45 15.82 -16.20
CA ALA A 85 -17.65 15.70 -17.03
C ALA A 85 -18.95 16.10 -16.30
N GLY A 86 -18.92 16.27 -14.97
CA GLY A 86 -20.11 16.59 -14.18
C GLY A 86 -21.11 15.43 -14.04
N THR A 87 -20.71 14.20 -14.40
CA THR A 87 -21.58 13.01 -14.38
C THR A 87 -21.54 12.24 -13.06
N LEU A 88 -20.76 12.71 -12.07
CA LEU A 88 -20.68 12.08 -10.76
C LEU A 88 -22.01 12.16 -10.01
N VAL A 89 -22.69 11.03 -9.89
CA VAL A 89 -23.86 10.92 -9.02
C VAL A 89 -23.43 10.69 -7.57
N SER A 90 -24.02 11.47 -6.67
CA SER A 90 -23.94 11.25 -5.23
C SER A 90 -24.64 9.94 -4.87
N GLY A 91 -23.87 8.87 -4.60
CA GLY A 91 -24.49 7.57 -4.25
C GLY A 91 -23.57 6.36 -4.31
N GLY A 92 -22.33 6.53 -4.74
CA GLY A 92 -21.42 5.42 -5.02
C GLY A 92 -21.74 4.81 -6.38
N ASP A 93 -21.81 5.68 -7.38
CA ASP A 93 -22.02 5.26 -8.76
C ASP A 93 -20.87 4.34 -9.17
N ALA A 94 -21.26 3.14 -9.59
CA ALA A 94 -20.36 2.11 -10.01
C ALA A 94 -19.55 2.69 -11.18
N LEU A 95 -18.24 2.86 -10.95
CA LEU A 95 -17.34 2.58 -12.04
C LEU A 95 -17.61 1.12 -12.41
N GLU A 96 -18.49 0.91 -13.38
CA GLU A 96 -18.48 -0.24 -14.27
C GLU A 96 -17.16 -0.14 -15.03
N ASP A 97 -16.05 -0.34 -14.30
CA ASP A 97 -14.83 -0.75 -14.98
C ASP A 97 -15.18 -2.14 -15.47
N GLU A 98 -15.18 -2.30 -16.80
CA GLU A 98 -15.13 -3.58 -17.48
C GLU A 98 -13.86 -4.32 -17.01
N ASP A 99 -13.89 -4.86 -15.80
CA ASP A 99 -12.89 -5.77 -15.23
C ASP A 99 -13.10 -7.15 -15.89
N ALA A 100 -13.04 -7.21 -17.22
CA ALA A 100 -13.25 -8.42 -18.00
C ALA A 100 -12.08 -9.42 -17.88
N ASP A 101 -10.97 -9.08 -17.20
CA ASP A 101 -9.80 -9.95 -17.10
C ASP A 101 -9.04 -9.76 -15.76
N GLU A 102 -9.39 -10.57 -14.75
CA GLU A 102 -8.51 -11.20 -13.73
C GLU A 102 -9.34 -11.60 -12.50
N GLU A 103 -10.11 -12.67 -12.67
CA GLU A 103 -10.54 -13.56 -11.58
C GLU A 103 -9.30 -14.19 -10.95
N GLY A 104 -8.69 -13.50 -9.99
CA GLY A 104 -7.67 -14.03 -9.11
C GLY A 104 -8.31 -14.74 -7.92
N GLN A 105 -8.84 -15.94 -8.19
CA GLN A 105 -8.99 -17.07 -7.28
C GLN A 105 -9.40 -16.73 -5.83
N SER A 106 -10.69 -16.80 -5.52
CA SER A 106 -11.13 -17.01 -4.13
C SER A 106 -10.81 -18.46 -3.75
N ASP A 107 -9.66 -18.69 -3.11
CA ASP A 107 -9.37 -19.93 -2.41
C ASP A 107 -10.23 -20.02 -1.13
N ASN A 108 -11.55 -20.18 -1.31
CA ASN A 108 -12.37 -20.88 -0.33
C ASN A 108 -12.23 -22.37 -0.68
N LEU A 109 -11.09 -22.95 -0.30
CA LEU A 109 -11.03 -24.39 -0.10
C LEU A 109 -11.78 -24.65 1.19
N ASP A 110 -12.96 -25.25 1.03
CA ASP A 110 -13.74 -25.87 2.10
C ASP A 110 -12.83 -26.85 2.87
N ASP A 111 -12.19 -26.36 3.93
CA ASP A 111 -11.49 -27.20 4.89
C ASP A 111 -12.56 -28.00 5.66
N ASP A 112 -12.78 -29.23 5.17
CA ASP A 112 -13.56 -30.32 5.75
C ASP A 112 -13.06 -30.71 7.15
N PHE A 113 -13.13 -29.79 8.11
CA PHE A 113 -12.79 -30.04 9.51
C PHE A 113 -13.82 -30.92 10.23
N PHE A 114 -15.01 -31.11 9.64
CA PHE A 114 -16.11 -31.90 10.21
C PHE A 114 -16.48 -33.14 9.39
N ALA A 115 -15.62 -33.60 8.48
CA ALA A 115 -15.78 -34.93 7.89
C ALA A 115 -15.48 -36.00 8.95
N VAL A 116 -16.53 -36.33 9.72
CA VAL A 116 -16.61 -37.47 10.62
C VAL A 116 -16.35 -38.74 9.81
N GLU A 117 -15.17 -39.34 10.01
CA GLU A 117 -14.86 -40.68 9.53
C GLU A 117 -15.14 -41.67 10.66
N GLU A 118 -16.40 -42.09 10.74
CA GLU A 118 -16.86 -43.25 11.50
C GLU A 118 -16.93 -44.45 10.55
N ASN A 119 -15.97 -45.39 10.61
CA ASN A 119 -16.23 -46.85 10.62
C ASN A 119 -14.96 -47.74 10.60
N ALA A 120 -14.99 -48.76 11.48
CA ALA A 120 -14.59 -50.16 11.25
C ALA A 120 -13.08 -50.58 11.25
N GLU A 121 -12.63 -51.01 12.43
CA GLU A 121 -12.06 -52.34 12.80
C GLU A 121 -10.93 -53.08 12.01
N ASP A 122 -9.89 -53.44 12.78
CA ASP A 122 -8.99 -54.63 12.75
C ASP A 122 -8.18 -55.05 11.49
N ALA A 123 -6.83 -54.98 11.58
CA ALA A 123 -5.88 -56.09 11.25
C ALA A 123 -4.36 -55.72 11.33
N VAL A 124 -3.72 -56.09 12.44
CA VAL A 124 -2.55 -57.00 12.58
C VAL A 124 -1.38 -56.99 11.54
N VAL A 125 -0.17 -56.67 12.06
CA VAL A 125 1.19 -57.24 11.79
C VAL A 125 1.98 -56.83 10.53
N GLY A 126 3.25 -56.42 10.74
CA GLY A 126 4.34 -56.81 9.82
C GLY A 126 5.46 -55.80 9.53
N GLN A 127 6.36 -55.59 10.50
CA GLN A 127 7.82 -55.57 10.36
C GLN A 127 8.46 -55.19 8.99
N ALA A 128 9.27 -54.12 8.96
CA ALA A 128 10.68 -54.16 8.50
C ALA A 128 11.35 -52.79 8.65
N VAL A 129 12.36 -52.76 9.52
CA VAL A 129 13.34 -51.68 9.71
C VAL A 129 14.38 -51.74 8.60
N ALA A 130 14.60 -50.62 7.89
CA ALA A 130 15.73 -50.42 6.99
C ALA A 130 16.73 -49.43 7.62
N PRO A 131 18.04 -49.73 7.67
CA PRO A 131 19.04 -48.85 8.26
C PRO A 131 19.52 -47.80 7.25
N ALA A 132 19.15 -46.54 7.45
CA ALA A 132 19.73 -45.43 6.70
C ALA A 132 21.08 -45.04 7.32
N ALA A 133 22.12 -45.14 6.50
CA ALA A 133 23.50 -44.89 6.82
C ALA A 133 23.78 -43.47 7.32
N GLN A 134 24.68 -43.38 8.29
CA GLN A 134 25.31 -42.16 8.77
C GLN A 134 26.33 -41.66 7.74
N VAL A 135 26.24 -40.40 7.31
CA VAL A 135 27.37 -39.66 6.72
C VAL A 135 27.45 -38.25 7.33
N GLN A 136 28.35 -38.16 8.31
CA GLN A 136 29.38 -37.15 8.55
C GLN A 136 29.12 -35.66 8.26
N VAL A 137 29.10 -34.94 9.38
CA VAL A 137 29.67 -33.61 9.71
C VAL A 137 30.78 -33.10 8.77
N GLU A 138 30.61 -31.89 8.23
CA GLU A 138 31.71 -30.93 7.99
C GLU A 138 31.22 -29.48 8.21
N GLN A 139 32.19 -28.62 8.52
CA GLN A 139 32.17 -27.44 9.39
C GLN A 139 32.05 -26.08 8.63
N PRO A 140 31.96 -24.93 9.34
CA PRO A 140 31.38 -23.69 8.82
C PRO A 140 32.39 -22.77 8.12
N ILE A 141 31.96 -22.13 7.02
CA ILE A 141 32.77 -21.15 6.30
C ILE A 141 32.53 -19.73 6.86
N LYS A 142 33.63 -19.14 7.32
CA LYS A 142 33.77 -17.80 7.88
C LYS A 142 33.68 -16.69 6.81
N GLN A 143 32.96 -15.63 7.17
CA GLN A 143 33.16 -14.20 6.91
C GLN A 143 34.10 -13.73 5.79
N LYS A 144 33.61 -12.83 4.92
CA LYS A 144 34.36 -11.67 4.39
C LYS A 144 33.46 -10.44 4.14
N ARG A 145 33.67 -9.37 4.91
CA ARG A 145 33.55 -7.95 4.49
C ARG A 145 34.91 -7.52 3.86
N PRO A 146 35.16 -6.28 3.39
CA PRO A 146 34.41 -5.22 2.70
C PRO A 146 35.08 -4.93 1.31
N PRO A 147 34.99 -3.76 0.64
CA PRO A 147 35.65 -2.52 1.09
C PRO A 147 34.87 -1.20 0.90
N ASP A 148 35.18 -0.27 1.80
CA ASP A 148 34.97 1.18 1.69
C ASP A 148 35.57 1.77 0.41
N GLY A 149 34.92 2.79 -0.18
CA GLY A 149 35.61 3.76 -1.05
C GLY A 149 34.78 4.44 -2.14
N SER A 150 34.15 5.57 -1.83
CA SER A 150 34.09 6.79 -2.69
C SER A 150 33.52 7.95 -1.84
N ALA A 151 34.34 8.90 -1.38
CA ALA A 151 34.71 10.15 -2.06
C ALA A 151 33.49 10.86 -2.68
N GLY A 152 33.02 12.06 -2.29
CA GLY A 152 33.50 13.08 -1.36
C GLY A 152 33.30 14.46 -1.99
N VAL A 153 32.48 15.36 -1.42
CA VAL A 153 32.45 16.84 -1.59
C VAL A 153 31.56 17.35 -0.44
N GLY A 154 31.89 18.25 0.50
CA GLY A 154 32.74 19.44 0.48
C GLY A 154 31.84 20.67 0.70
N ALA A 155 31.69 21.17 1.93
CA ALA A 155 31.28 22.56 2.21
C ALA A 155 31.36 22.90 3.72
N ALA A 156 32.47 23.50 4.14
CA ALA A 156 32.63 24.13 5.43
C ALA A 156 31.84 25.46 5.50
N LYS A 157 30.98 25.64 6.51
CA LYS A 157 30.40 26.95 6.86
C LYS A 157 30.94 27.43 8.21
N LYS A 158 31.84 28.42 8.14
CA LYS A 158 32.35 29.23 9.25
C LYS A 158 31.19 29.95 9.95
N ARG A 159 30.99 29.76 11.26
CA ARG A 159 30.12 30.62 12.07
C ARG A 159 30.95 31.68 12.79
N LYS A 160 30.64 32.93 12.45
CA LYS A 160 31.26 34.17 12.91
C LYS A 160 30.87 34.44 14.37
N LYS A 161 31.88 34.66 15.23
CA LYS A 161 31.73 35.23 16.59
C LYS A 161 31.00 36.58 16.51
N ARG A 162 30.05 36.81 17.41
CA ARG A 162 29.56 38.15 17.78
C ARG A 162 30.24 38.53 19.10
N PRO A 163 30.82 39.72 19.26
CA PRO A 163 31.14 40.24 20.59
C PRO A 163 29.87 40.82 21.22
N ALA A 164 29.70 40.57 22.51
CA ALA A 164 28.77 41.30 23.35
C ALA A 164 29.48 42.56 23.84
N SER A 165 28.84 43.71 23.65
CA SER A 165 29.07 44.94 24.39
C SER A 165 27.73 45.64 24.55
#